data_AF-A0A1C5EXH8-F1
#
_entry.id   AF-A0A1C5EXH8-F1
#
_cell.length_a   1.000
_cell.length_b   1.000
_cell.length_c   1.000
_cell.angle_alpha   90.00
_cell.angle_beta   90.00
_cell.angle_gamma   90.00
#
_symmetry.space_group_name_H-M   'P 1'
#
loop_
_entity.id
_entity.type
_entity.pdbx_description
1 polymer ?
#
loop_
_entity_poly.entity_id
_entity_poly.type
_entity_poly.pdbx_seq_one_letter_code
_entity_poly.pdbx_strand_id
1 'polypeptide(L)'
;MEIGEHWAYRSRPKDLGSPVRRVEIVRVGDRGRSGWVHVRFLEGDDAGLQEWVSPGCLVAPWSDVDAFRVDDEAELRLAEASRHVRGGTEFEAARLILGFVRPKNRLRLRRGVADAGVLELSRLDETAPLIGMDATALRSDPMVHENRAGMCLAGWSVTERVARQVAGRLADEILPEVDRKQQDVAQERTRPTWGPYSRRDDRKLDAEAAALRTVRAWCGADKADRYDELVALRAEVTRLGELVEKAVKALRDRGHGVIASTIERDLGVHIASLDPDVRR
;
A
#
# COMPACT_ATOMS: atom_id res chain seq x y z
N MET A 1 15.44 23.04 -18.60
CA MET A 1 16.44 23.36 -17.56
C MET A 1 17.73 23.71 -18.26
N GLU A 2 17.82 24.99 -18.59
CA GLU A 2 18.86 25.58 -19.41
C GLU A 2 19.56 26.70 -18.64
N ILE A 3 20.76 27.06 -19.08
CA ILE A 3 21.53 28.15 -18.49
C ILE A 3 20.78 29.47 -18.71
N GLY A 4 20.69 30.30 -17.67
CA GLY A 4 19.95 31.56 -17.67
C GLY A 4 18.47 31.43 -17.29
N GLU A 5 17.93 30.21 -17.16
CA GLU A 5 16.58 30.03 -16.63
C GLU A 5 16.50 30.39 -15.14
N HIS A 6 15.33 30.92 -14.75
CA HIS A 6 15.03 31.26 -13.36
C HIS A 6 14.17 30.18 -12.72
N TRP A 7 14.54 29.76 -11.51
CA TRP A 7 13.89 28.68 -10.79
C TRP A 7 13.58 29.08 -9.34
N ALA A 8 12.53 28.49 -8.81
CA ALA A 8 12.21 28.51 -7.39
C ALA A 8 13.07 27.44 -6.67
N TYR A 9 13.89 27.88 -5.73
CA TYR A 9 14.76 27.04 -4.93
C TYR A 9 14.22 26.82 -3.52
N ARG A 10 14.27 25.56 -3.05
CA ARG A 10 14.04 25.16 -1.66
C ARG A 10 15.12 24.16 -1.23
N SER A 11 15.83 24.45 -0.14
CA SER A 11 16.93 23.60 0.34
C SER A 11 16.47 22.19 0.71
N ARG A 12 15.24 22.07 1.25
CA ARG A 12 14.57 20.80 1.53
C ARG A 12 13.30 20.72 0.69
N PRO A 13 13.28 19.97 -0.43
CA PRO A 13 12.13 19.96 -1.35
C PRO A 13 10.81 19.58 -0.67
N LYS A 14 10.87 18.70 0.33
CA LYS A 14 9.72 18.17 1.08
C LYS A 14 9.28 19.05 2.25
N ASP A 15 9.89 20.20 2.45
CA ASP A 15 9.49 21.17 3.47
C ASP A 15 8.35 22.03 2.91
N LEU A 16 7.15 21.43 2.85
CA LEU A 16 5.95 22.00 2.24
C LEU A 16 5.55 23.31 2.92
N GLY A 17 5.10 24.29 2.15
CA GLY A 17 4.73 25.64 2.60
C GLY A 17 5.91 26.56 2.91
N SER A 18 7.14 26.06 2.97
CA SER A 18 8.31 26.90 3.24
C SER A 18 8.62 27.86 2.09
N PRO A 19 9.12 29.08 2.38
CA PRO A 19 9.41 30.07 1.35
C PRO A 19 10.43 29.53 0.35
N VAL A 20 10.22 29.88 -0.93
CA VAL A 20 11.14 29.57 -2.03
C VAL A 20 11.92 30.81 -2.42
N ARG A 21 13.18 30.62 -2.83
CA ARG A 21 14.07 31.70 -3.24
C ARG A 21 14.26 31.69 -4.75
N ARG A 22 14.37 32.87 -5.37
CA ARG A 22 14.66 32.97 -6.80
C ARG A 22 16.14 32.70 -7.06
N VAL A 23 16.40 31.74 -7.94
CA VAL A 23 17.76 31.43 -8.41
C VAL A 23 17.83 31.41 -9.92
N GLU A 24 19.01 31.65 -10.46
CA GLU A 24 19.32 31.55 -11.88
C GLU A 24 20.30 30.39 -12.11
N ILE A 25 20.09 29.63 -13.17
CA ILE A 25 21.00 28.54 -13.54
C ILE A 25 22.23 29.10 -14.24
N VAL A 26 23.39 28.94 -13.62
CA VAL A 26 24.68 29.39 -14.16
C VAL A 26 25.36 28.27 -14.95
N ARG A 27 25.24 27.02 -14.49
CA ARG A 27 25.86 25.86 -15.14
C ARG A 27 25.11 24.58 -14.81
N VAL A 28 25.03 23.66 -15.77
CA VAL A 28 24.58 22.28 -15.52
C VAL A 28 25.79 21.37 -15.44
N GLY A 29 25.84 20.49 -14.44
CA GLY A 29 27.00 19.63 -14.16
C GLY A 29 27.36 18.70 -15.32
N ASP A 30 28.66 18.53 -15.56
CA ASP A 30 29.23 17.63 -16.57
C ASP A 30 29.58 16.25 -16.00
N ARG A 31 30.34 15.43 -16.75
CA ARG A 31 30.70 14.03 -16.39
C ARG A 31 31.32 13.86 -15.00
N GLY A 32 31.83 14.91 -14.34
CA GLY A 32 32.40 14.85 -12.97
C GLY A 32 31.44 15.29 -11.85
N ARG A 33 30.34 15.98 -12.18
CA ARG A 33 29.27 16.41 -11.26
C ARG A 33 27.89 16.08 -11.83
N SER A 34 27.78 14.90 -12.45
CA SER A 34 26.58 14.48 -13.17
C SER A 34 25.35 14.56 -12.25
N GLY A 35 24.41 15.44 -12.59
CA GLY A 35 23.17 15.57 -11.84
C GLY A 35 23.15 16.68 -10.78
N TRP A 36 24.16 17.54 -10.70
CA TRP A 36 24.10 18.78 -9.89
C TRP A 36 23.93 20.02 -10.78
N VAL A 37 23.33 21.07 -10.24
CA VAL A 37 23.08 22.33 -10.95
C VAL A 37 23.77 23.46 -10.21
N HIS A 38 24.58 24.24 -10.90
CA HIS A 38 25.18 25.45 -10.35
C HIS A 38 24.20 26.60 -10.50
N VAL A 39 23.83 27.21 -9.38
CA VAL A 39 22.83 28.28 -9.33
C VAL A 39 23.39 29.52 -8.69
N ARG A 40 22.85 30.67 -9.07
CA ARG A 40 23.12 31.98 -8.47
C ARG A 40 21.86 32.48 -7.78
N PHE A 41 21.95 32.86 -6.51
CA PHE A 41 20.85 33.47 -5.77
C PHE A 41 20.66 34.91 -6.22
N LEU A 42 19.41 35.30 -6.50
CA LEU A 42 19.09 36.65 -7.00
C LEU A 42 18.49 37.58 -5.94
N GLU A 43 18.06 37.03 -4.80
CA GLU A 43 17.28 37.75 -3.78
C GLU A 43 17.75 37.36 -2.36
N GLY A 44 17.54 38.26 -1.40
CA GLY A 44 17.84 38.04 0.03
C GLY A 44 19.31 38.25 0.40
N ASP A 45 19.67 37.80 1.61
CA ASP A 45 21.02 37.97 2.18
C ASP A 45 22.10 37.19 1.42
N ASP A 46 21.70 36.15 0.69
CA ASP A 46 22.57 35.33 -0.15
C ASP A 46 22.67 35.86 -1.60
N ALA A 47 22.13 37.05 -1.91
CA ALA A 47 22.14 37.57 -3.27
C ALA A 47 23.57 37.63 -3.85
N GLY A 48 23.74 37.05 -5.04
CA GLY A 48 25.03 36.92 -5.71
C GLY A 48 25.85 35.68 -5.33
N LEU A 49 25.48 34.96 -4.26
CA LEU A 49 26.10 33.68 -3.90
C LEU A 49 25.85 32.65 -5.00
N GLN A 50 26.87 31.85 -5.31
CA GLN A 50 26.78 30.74 -6.26
C GLN A 50 27.08 29.42 -5.56
N GLU A 51 26.23 28.43 -5.79
CA GLU A 51 26.33 27.11 -5.15
C GLU A 51 25.92 26.00 -6.10
N TRP A 52 26.47 24.80 -5.89
CA TRP A 52 25.98 23.59 -6.53
C TRP A 52 24.85 22.98 -5.71
N VAL A 53 23.67 22.88 -6.30
CA VAL A 53 22.47 22.34 -5.66
C VAL A 53 22.00 21.07 -6.36
N SER A 54 21.26 20.24 -5.63
CA SER A 54 20.56 19.10 -6.22
C SER A 54 19.39 19.60 -7.07
N PRO A 55 19.12 19.02 -8.26
CA PRO A 55 17.98 19.36 -9.10
C PRO A 55 16.65 19.25 -8.36
N GLY A 56 16.54 18.33 -7.38
CA GLY A 56 15.33 18.21 -6.56
C GLY A 56 15.02 19.45 -5.73
N CYS A 57 16.01 20.30 -5.45
CA CYS A 57 15.84 21.58 -4.75
C CYS A 57 15.27 22.68 -5.67
N LEU A 58 15.20 22.45 -6.98
CA LEU A 58 14.59 23.35 -7.95
C LEU A 58 13.15 22.87 -8.22
N VAL A 59 12.20 23.45 -7.50
CA VAL A 59 10.83 22.91 -7.37
C VAL A 59 9.87 23.37 -8.47
N ALA A 60 10.16 24.50 -9.12
CA ALA A 60 9.38 25.04 -10.23
C ALA A 60 10.20 26.06 -11.03
N PRO A 61 9.93 26.26 -12.33
CA PRO A 61 10.31 27.47 -13.03
C PRO A 61 9.75 28.70 -12.29
N TRP A 62 10.52 29.80 -12.26
CA TRP A 62 10.08 31.01 -11.56
C TRP A 62 8.83 31.65 -12.19
N SER A 63 8.63 31.45 -13.50
CA SER A 63 7.39 31.86 -14.19
C SER A 63 6.14 31.21 -13.59
N ASP A 64 6.29 30.04 -12.99
CA ASP A 64 5.18 29.22 -12.48
C ASP A 64 5.19 29.18 -10.94
N VAL A 65 5.89 30.11 -10.29
CA VAL A 65 6.10 30.10 -8.83
C VAL A 65 4.79 30.28 -8.06
N ASP A 66 3.87 31.10 -8.56
CA ASP A 66 2.60 31.34 -7.86
C ASP A 66 1.68 30.13 -7.97
N ALA A 67 1.61 29.49 -9.15
CA ALA A 67 0.90 28.22 -9.31
C ALA A 67 1.52 27.12 -8.43
N PHE A 68 2.86 27.06 -8.35
CA PHE A 68 3.55 26.16 -7.43
C PHE A 68 3.16 26.40 -5.97
N ARG A 69 3.12 27.65 -5.52
CA ARG A 69 2.74 28.00 -4.14
C ARG A 69 1.34 27.53 -3.79
N VAL A 70 0.38 27.68 -4.71
CA VAL A 70 -0.99 27.17 -4.53
C VAL A 70 -1.01 25.65 -4.38
N ASP A 71 -0.31 24.92 -5.26
CA ASP A 71 -0.19 23.46 -5.17
C ASP A 71 0.48 23.02 -3.85
N ASP A 72 1.56 23.69 -3.45
CA ASP A 72 2.36 23.39 -2.27
C ASP A 72 1.59 23.67 -0.97
N GLU A 73 0.80 24.75 -0.92
CA GLU A 73 -0.10 25.05 0.20
C GLU A 73 -1.25 24.04 0.28
N ALA A 74 -1.84 23.66 -0.85
CA ALA A 74 -2.88 22.63 -0.87
C ALA A 74 -2.34 21.27 -0.39
N GLU A 75 -1.16 20.87 -0.86
CA GLU A 75 -0.49 19.64 -0.41
C GLU A 75 -0.14 19.70 1.09
N LEU A 76 0.35 20.83 1.59
CA LEU A 76 0.59 21.03 3.02
C LEU A 76 -0.70 20.81 3.81
N ARG A 77 -1.81 21.45 3.45
CA ARG A 77 -3.10 21.28 4.15
C ARG A 77 -3.53 19.82 4.23
N LEU A 78 -3.40 19.06 3.13
CA LEU A 78 -3.70 17.63 3.12
C LEU A 78 -2.76 16.84 4.03
N ALA A 79 -1.46 17.14 4.01
CA ALA A 79 -0.46 16.49 4.84
C ALA A 79 -0.71 16.75 6.34
N GLU A 80 -0.99 18.00 6.72
CA GLU A 80 -1.29 18.37 8.12
C GLU A 80 -2.55 17.68 8.65
N ALA A 81 -3.60 17.63 7.83
CA ALA A 81 -4.84 16.95 8.15
C ALA A 81 -4.67 15.42 8.25
N SER A 82 -3.62 14.85 7.65
CA SER A 82 -3.46 13.38 7.54
C SER A 82 -2.39 12.81 8.47
N ARG A 83 -1.28 13.53 8.73
CA ARG A 83 -0.07 12.98 9.37
C ARG A 83 -0.28 12.29 10.72
N HIS A 84 -1.34 12.64 11.44
CA HIS A 84 -1.69 12.09 12.74
C HIS A 84 -2.01 10.58 12.70
N VAL A 85 -2.39 10.03 11.55
CA VAL A 85 -2.73 8.60 11.42
C VAL A 85 -1.53 7.67 11.38
N ARG A 86 -0.32 8.24 11.23
CA ARG A 86 0.90 7.46 11.03
C ARG A 86 1.15 6.47 12.18
N GLY A 87 1.34 5.21 11.82
CA GLY A 87 1.54 4.12 12.79
C GLY A 87 0.26 3.68 13.50
N GLY A 88 -0.89 4.25 13.15
CA GLY A 88 -2.20 3.79 13.59
C GLY A 88 -2.64 2.51 12.87
N THR A 89 -3.61 1.83 13.46
CA THR A 89 -4.14 0.56 12.95
C THR A 89 -4.83 0.73 11.60
N GLU A 90 -5.63 1.78 11.44
CA GLU A 90 -6.34 2.11 10.20
C GLU A 90 -5.35 2.47 9.08
N PHE A 91 -4.24 3.13 9.41
CA PHE A 91 -3.18 3.43 8.45
C PHE A 91 -2.52 2.16 7.91
N GLU A 92 -2.17 1.21 8.79
CA GLU A 92 -1.58 -0.07 8.36
C GLU A 92 -2.59 -0.94 7.59
N ALA A 93 -3.88 -0.90 7.98
CA ALA A 93 -4.95 -1.57 7.24
C ALA A 93 -5.09 -0.99 5.83
N ALA A 94 -5.20 0.33 5.69
CA ALA A 94 -5.26 1.00 4.39
C ALA A 94 -4.02 0.69 3.54
N ARG A 95 -2.82 0.69 4.14
CA ARG A 95 -1.57 0.35 3.46
C ARG A 95 -1.60 -1.06 2.89
N LEU A 96 -2.09 -2.04 3.65
CA LEU A 96 -2.23 -3.42 3.19
C LEU A 96 -3.23 -3.49 2.03
N ILE A 97 -4.42 -2.93 2.20
CA ILE A 97 -5.52 -3.00 1.22
C ILE A 97 -5.14 -2.33 -0.10
N LEU A 98 -4.59 -1.11 -0.06
CA LEU A 98 -4.17 -0.40 -1.27
C LEU A 98 -3.03 -1.14 -1.99
N GLY A 99 -2.30 -2.01 -1.29
CA GLY A 99 -1.37 -2.96 -1.87
C GLY A 99 -2.00 -3.97 -2.81
N PHE A 100 -3.31 -4.20 -2.79
CA PHE A 100 -3.99 -5.12 -3.71
C PHE A 100 -4.36 -4.47 -5.05
N VAL A 101 -4.49 -3.15 -5.09
CA VAL A 101 -4.88 -2.45 -6.32
C VAL A 101 -3.81 -2.65 -7.41
N ARG A 102 -4.30 -2.91 -8.62
CA ARG A 102 -3.48 -3.01 -9.84
C ARG A 102 -4.02 -2.05 -10.89
N PRO A 103 -3.15 -1.41 -11.69
CA PRO A 103 -1.68 -1.44 -11.62
C PRO A 103 -1.08 -0.72 -10.39
N LYS A 104 0.11 -1.14 -9.94
CA LYS A 104 0.77 -0.64 -8.70
C LYS A 104 1.14 0.85 -8.70
N ASN A 105 1.22 1.48 -9.88
CA ASN A 105 1.57 2.89 -10.04
C ASN A 105 0.35 3.83 -10.02
N ARG A 106 -0.87 3.29 -9.89
CA ARG A 106 -2.11 4.09 -9.86
C ARG A 106 -2.37 4.74 -8.52
N LEU A 107 -2.08 4.01 -7.44
CA LEU A 107 -2.30 4.46 -6.07
C LEU A 107 -1.01 4.33 -5.28
N ARG A 108 -0.66 5.40 -4.55
CA ARG A 108 0.47 5.37 -3.63
C ARG A 108 0.11 6.06 -2.33
N LEU A 109 0.04 5.29 -1.25
CA LEU A 109 -0.08 5.83 0.10
C LEU A 109 1.28 6.33 0.58
N ARG A 110 1.36 7.61 0.93
CA ARG A 110 2.55 8.21 1.51
C ARG A 110 2.75 7.75 2.96
N ARG A 111 4.02 7.59 3.33
CA ARG A 111 4.46 6.96 4.61
C ARG A 111 5.44 7.83 5.40
N GLY A 112 5.81 8.99 4.86
CA GLY A 112 6.79 9.87 5.49
C GLY A 112 6.24 10.48 6.78
N VAL A 113 7.13 10.96 7.65
CA VAL A 113 6.74 11.62 8.90
C VAL A 113 5.84 12.83 8.62
N ALA A 114 6.17 13.59 7.58
CA ALA A 114 5.51 14.85 7.24
C ALA A 114 4.17 14.68 6.51
N ASP A 115 3.96 13.56 5.81
CA ASP A 115 2.90 13.40 4.81
C ASP A 115 2.18 12.04 4.87
N ALA A 116 2.35 11.27 5.95
CA ALA A 116 1.65 10.01 6.12
C ALA A 116 0.13 10.18 6.03
N GLY A 117 -0.52 9.25 5.33
CA GLY A 117 -1.97 9.24 5.15
C GLY A 117 -2.44 9.95 3.89
N VAL A 118 -1.58 10.74 3.23
CA VAL A 118 -1.89 11.30 1.91
C VAL A 118 -1.82 10.19 0.85
N LEU A 119 -2.89 10.06 0.07
CA LEU A 119 -2.97 9.14 -1.05
C LEU A 119 -2.71 9.89 -2.36
N GLU A 120 -1.82 9.36 -3.17
CA GLU A 120 -1.61 9.82 -4.54
C GLU A 120 -2.40 8.94 -5.49
N LEU A 121 -3.19 9.58 -6.36
CA LEU A 121 -3.95 8.96 -7.43
C LEU A 121 -3.45 9.51 -8.76
N SER A 122 -2.77 8.67 -9.54
CA SER A 122 -2.31 9.06 -10.87
C SER A 122 -3.43 8.87 -11.90
N ARG A 123 -3.66 9.87 -12.76
CA ARG A 123 -4.72 9.86 -13.79
C ARG A 123 -6.07 9.47 -13.18
N LEU A 124 -6.66 10.39 -12.42
CA LEU A 124 -7.86 10.13 -11.60
C LEU A 124 -8.99 9.48 -12.40
N ASP A 125 -9.25 9.95 -13.62
CA ASP A 125 -10.34 9.46 -14.45
C ASP A 125 -10.14 7.99 -14.90
N GLU A 126 -8.90 7.54 -15.01
CA GLU A 126 -8.58 6.12 -15.27
C GLU A 126 -8.57 5.29 -13.97
N THR A 127 -8.17 5.90 -12.85
CA THR A 127 -7.97 5.19 -11.57
C THR A 127 -9.27 5.02 -10.79
N ALA A 128 -10.18 6.01 -10.80
CA ALA A 128 -11.43 5.96 -10.03
C ALA A 128 -12.31 4.76 -10.41
N PRO A 129 -12.51 4.39 -11.70
CA PRO A 129 -13.27 3.19 -12.06
C PRO A 129 -12.65 1.89 -11.55
N LEU A 130 -11.31 1.79 -11.47
CA LEU A 130 -10.62 0.60 -10.98
C LEU A 130 -10.92 0.32 -9.51
N ILE A 131 -11.07 1.38 -8.72
CA ILE A 131 -11.46 1.32 -7.30
C ILE A 131 -12.97 1.41 -7.09
N GLY A 132 -13.77 1.45 -8.16
CA GLY A 132 -15.23 1.54 -8.08
C GLY A 132 -15.72 2.85 -7.48
N MET A 133 -15.09 3.96 -7.82
CA MET A 133 -15.47 5.32 -7.41
C MET A 133 -15.69 6.21 -8.63
N ASP A 134 -16.45 7.29 -8.43
CA ASP A 134 -16.66 8.32 -9.45
C ASP A 134 -15.58 9.40 -9.38
N ALA A 135 -14.93 9.69 -10.50
CA ALA A 135 -13.84 10.65 -10.58
C ALA A 135 -14.31 12.08 -10.30
N THR A 136 -15.50 12.45 -10.77
CA THR A 136 -16.07 13.80 -10.59
C THR A 136 -16.40 14.05 -9.12
N ALA A 137 -16.99 13.07 -8.44
CA ALA A 137 -17.27 13.12 -7.01
C ALA A 137 -15.98 13.23 -6.18
N LEU A 138 -14.94 12.46 -6.53
CA LEU A 138 -13.64 12.56 -5.85
C LEU A 138 -13.01 13.95 -6.04
N ARG A 139 -13.03 14.49 -7.25
CA ARG A 139 -12.47 15.81 -7.56
C ARG A 139 -13.22 16.96 -6.87
N SER A 140 -14.49 16.75 -6.54
CA SER A 140 -15.32 17.71 -5.82
C SER A 140 -15.13 17.66 -4.29
N ASP A 141 -14.41 16.65 -3.76
CA ASP A 141 -14.20 16.51 -2.32
C ASP A 141 -13.16 17.55 -1.83
N PRO A 142 -13.45 18.32 -0.77
CA PRO A 142 -12.51 19.34 -0.25
C PRO A 142 -11.16 18.80 0.20
N MET A 143 -11.08 17.50 0.47
CA MET A 143 -9.85 16.79 0.85
C MET A 143 -9.15 16.14 -0.35
N VAL A 144 -9.43 16.61 -1.56
CA VAL A 144 -8.75 16.23 -2.79
C VAL A 144 -8.21 17.48 -3.49
N HIS A 145 -6.96 17.40 -3.95
CA HIS A 145 -6.31 18.43 -4.73
C HIS A 145 -5.69 17.81 -5.98
N GLU A 146 -6.04 18.30 -7.16
CA GLU A 146 -5.37 17.93 -8.41
C GLU A 146 -4.30 18.97 -8.72
N ASN A 147 -3.03 18.54 -8.69
CA ASN A 147 -1.93 19.46 -8.96
C ASN A 147 -1.74 19.68 -10.47
N ARG A 148 -0.91 20.66 -10.82
CA ARG A 148 -0.59 21.01 -12.22
C ARG A 148 -0.02 19.87 -13.08
N ALA A 149 0.49 18.79 -12.46
CA ALA A 149 1.02 17.63 -13.16
C ALA A 149 -0.05 16.54 -13.42
N GLY A 150 -1.32 16.81 -13.09
CA GLY A 150 -2.42 15.85 -13.21
C GLY A 150 -2.36 14.72 -12.17
N MET A 151 -1.63 14.93 -11.07
CA MET A 151 -1.63 14.03 -9.92
C MET A 151 -2.66 14.51 -8.92
N CYS A 152 -3.60 13.64 -8.57
CA CYS A 152 -4.55 13.90 -7.51
C CYS A 152 -3.97 13.46 -6.17
N LEU A 153 -3.98 14.36 -5.20
CA LEU A 153 -3.62 14.11 -3.82
C LEU A 153 -4.88 14.11 -2.99
N ALA A 154 -5.05 13.08 -2.16
CA ALA A 154 -6.19 12.96 -1.27
C ALA A 154 -5.72 12.86 0.18
N GLY A 155 -6.35 13.63 1.07
CA GLY A 155 -6.10 13.54 2.51
C GLY A 155 -6.77 12.32 3.13
N TRP A 156 -6.46 12.07 4.41
CA TRP A 156 -6.78 10.81 5.08
C TRP A 156 -8.27 10.41 5.03
N SER A 157 -9.19 11.35 5.21
CA SER A 157 -10.64 11.04 5.20
C SER A 157 -11.11 10.45 3.86
N VAL A 158 -10.50 10.87 2.75
CA VAL A 158 -10.75 10.32 1.41
C VAL A 158 -9.95 9.05 1.21
N THR A 159 -8.68 9.01 1.64
CA THR A 159 -7.84 7.81 1.62
C THR A 159 -8.51 6.62 2.30
N GLU A 160 -9.08 6.82 3.48
CA GLU A 160 -9.76 5.78 4.25
C GLU A 160 -11.03 5.30 3.51
N ARG A 161 -11.81 6.24 2.95
CA ARG A 161 -12.99 5.93 2.15
C ARG A 161 -12.64 5.10 0.93
N VAL A 162 -11.57 5.47 0.22
CA VAL A 162 -11.01 4.71 -0.91
C VAL A 162 -10.59 3.31 -0.44
N ALA A 163 -9.85 3.20 0.65
CA ALA A 163 -9.37 1.92 1.16
C ALA A 163 -10.52 0.99 1.57
N ARG A 164 -11.56 1.50 2.24
CA ARG A 164 -12.77 0.73 2.58
C ARG A 164 -13.51 0.24 1.33
N GLN A 165 -13.67 1.11 0.33
CA GLN A 165 -14.30 0.74 -0.94
C GLN A 165 -13.52 -0.37 -1.66
N VAL A 166 -12.19 -0.24 -1.70
CA VAL A 166 -11.30 -1.25 -2.29
C VAL A 166 -11.36 -2.57 -1.51
N ALA A 167 -11.37 -2.51 -0.18
CA ALA A 167 -11.47 -3.71 0.67
C ALA A 167 -12.75 -4.49 0.38
N GLY A 168 -13.89 -3.80 0.31
CA GLY A 168 -15.15 -4.41 -0.06
C GLY A 168 -15.10 -5.01 -1.46
N ARG A 169 -14.54 -4.31 -2.45
CA ARG A 169 -14.49 -4.78 -3.85
C ARG A 169 -13.57 -5.99 -4.04
N LEU A 170 -12.41 -5.99 -3.40
CA LEU A 170 -11.36 -7.01 -3.56
C LEU A 170 -11.32 -8.02 -2.39
N ALA A 171 -12.42 -8.15 -1.64
CA ALA A 171 -12.49 -9.00 -0.46
C ALA A 171 -12.05 -10.45 -0.75
N ASP A 172 -12.44 -11.02 -1.89
CA ASP A 172 -12.11 -12.40 -2.27
C ASP A 172 -10.61 -12.62 -2.48
N GLU A 173 -9.86 -11.56 -2.82
CA GLU A 173 -8.39 -11.59 -2.96
C GLU A 173 -7.69 -11.24 -1.65
N ILE A 174 -8.27 -10.34 -0.85
CA ILE A 174 -7.68 -9.80 0.37
C ILE A 174 -7.83 -10.80 1.54
N LEU A 175 -9.01 -11.40 1.72
CA LEU A 175 -9.31 -12.29 2.85
C LEU A 175 -8.37 -13.50 2.93
N PRO A 176 -8.00 -14.18 1.82
CA PRO A 176 -6.99 -15.24 1.86
C PRO A 176 -5.61 -14.78 2.35
N GLU A 177 -5.16 -13.58 1.95
CA GLU A 177 -3.90 -13.04 2.43
C GLU A 177 -3.98 -12.66 3.92
N VAL A 178 -5.11 -12.08 4.34
CA VAL A 178 -5.33 -11.72 5.74
C VAL A 178 -5.31 -12.96 6.63
N ASP A 179 -5.99 -14.03 6.22
CA ASP A 179 -6.00 -15.31 6.93
C ASP A 179 -4.58 -15.89 7.04
N ARG A 180 -3.82 -15.93 5.93
CA ARG A 180 -2.42 -16.37 5.96
C ARG A 180 -1.57 -15.56 6.95
N LYS A 181 -1.68 -14.23 6.92
CA LYS A 181 -0.97 -13.35 7.86
C LYS A 181 -1.41 -13.54 9.31
N GLN A 182 -2.70 -13.79 9.55
CA GLN A 182 -3.21 -14.08 10.89
C GLN A 182 -2.63 -15.41 11.42
N GLN A 183 -2.51 -16.42 10.56
CA GLN A 183 -1.85 -17.68 10.88
C GLN A 183 -0.36 -17.49 11.15
N ASP A 184 0.36 -16.68 10.35
CA ASP A 184 1.76 -16.34 10.59
C ASP A 184 1.96 -15.67 11.96
N VAL A 185 1.11 -14.69 12.30
CA VAL A 185 1.12 -14.01 13.60
C VAL A 185 0.85 -15.00 14.74
N ALA A 186 -0.11 -15.93 14.56
CA ALA A 186 -0.41 -16.95 15.55
C ALA A 186 0.76 -17.93 15.73
N GLN A 187 1.38 -18.36 14.63
CA GLN A 187 2.54 -19.26 14.66
C GLN A 187 3.73 -18.61 15.36
N GLU A 188 4.03 -17.34 15.06
CA GLU A 188 5.12 -16.60 15.71
C GLU A 188 4.89 -16.48 17.24
N ARG A 189 3.64 -16.35 17.69
CA ARG A 189 3.30 -16.37 19.12
C ARG A 189 3.59 -17.71 19.79
N THR A 190 3.44 -18.81 19.07
CA THR A 190 3.72 -20.15 19.60
C THR A 190 5.22 -20.49 19.66
N ARG A 191 6.08 -19.72 18.98
CA ARG A 191 7.53 -19.99 18.97
C ARG A 191 8.16 -19.77 20.35
N PRO A 192 8.94 -20.74 20.86
CA PRO A 192 9.66 -20.58 22.12
C PRO A 192 10.67 -19.42 22.06
N THR A 193 10.67 -18.57 23.08
CA THR A 193 11.56 -17.38 23.16
C THR A 193 12.98 -17.71 23.63
N TRP A 194 13.34 -18.99 23.73
CA TRP A 194 14.60 -19.46 24.30
C TRP A 194 15.74 -19.40 23.27
N GLY A 195 16.14 -18.19 22.88
CA GLY A 195 17.30 -17.98 22.02
C GLY A 195 17.93 -16.60 22.26
N PRO A 196 19.26 -16.48 22.36
CA PRO A 196 19.96 -15.23 22.70
C PRO A 196 19.80 -14.09 21.66
N TYR A 197 19.19 -14.37 20.50
CA TYR A 197 18.98 -13.41 19.40
C TYR A 197 17.50 -13.20 19.00
N SER A 198 16.54 -13.78 19.72
CA SER A 198 15.12 -13.75 19.34
C SER A 198 14.27 -13.14 20.46
N ARG A 199 14.29 -11.81 20.61
CA ARG A 199 13.24 -11.13 21.37
C ARG A 199 12.03 -10.99 20.45
N ARG A 200 11.06 -11.89 20.61
CA ARG A 200 9.73 -11.75 20.04
C ARG A 200 9.14 -10.40 20.49
N ASP A 201 8.72 -9.58 19.53
CA ASP A 201 8.14 -8.27 19.82
C ASP A 201 6.61 -8.38 19.84
N ASP A 202 6.08 -8.70 21.02
CA ASP A 202 4.64 -8.90 21.22
C ASP A 202 3.83 -7.64 20.87
N ARG A 203 4.39 -6.45 21.07
CA ARG A 203 3.70 -5.19 20.70
C ARG A 203 3.53 -5.07 19.20
N LYS A 204 4.56 -5.46 18.44
CA LYS A 204 4.49 -5.50 16.97
C LYS A 204 3.45 -6.52 16.51
N LEU A 205 3.42 -7.71 17.12
CA LEU A 205 2.44 -8.74 16.79
C LEU A 205 1.00 -8.33 17.14
N ASP A 206 0.80 -7.60 18.24
CA ASP A 206 -0.50 -7.04 18.61
C ASP A 206 -0.97 -5.96 17.62
N ALA A 207 -0.07 -5.06 17.23
CA ALA A 207 -0.35 -4.02 16.24
C ALA A 207 -0.70 -4.63 14.87
N GLU A 208 0.04 -5.64 14.43
CA GLU A 208 -0.23 -6.36 13.19
C GLU A 208 -1.58 -7.10 13.25
N ALA A 209 -1.85 -7.82 14.34
CA ALA A 209 -3.14 -8.48 14.54
C ALA A 209 -4.32 -7.48 14.53
N ALA A 210 -4.15 -6.29 15.13
CA ALA A 210 -5.15 -5.23 15.10
C ALA A 210 -5.41 -4.71 13.69
N ALA A 211 -4.35 -4.51 12.89
CA ALA A 211 -4.47 -4.06 11.51
C ALA A 211 -5.22 -5.11 10.67
N LEU A 212 -4.88 -6.39 10.81
CA LEU A 212 -5.54 -7.49 10.11
C LEU A 212 -7.02 -7.61 10.45
N ARG A 213 -7.41 -7.44 11.73
CA ARG A 213 -8.83 -7.36 12.12
C ARG A 213 -9.56 -6.20 11.46
N THR A 214 -8.90 -5.04 11.34
CA THR A 214 -9.46 -3.85 10.70
C THR A 214 -9.67 -4.08 9.20
N VAL A 215 -8.69 -4.70 8.51
CA VAL A 215 -8.82 -5.08 7.10
C VAL A 215 -10.02 -6.01 6.90
N ARG A 216 -10.15 -7.04 7.74
CA ARG A 216 -11.27 -7.98 7.69
C ARG A 216 -12.61 -7.28 7.87
N ALA A 217 -12.71 -6.37 8.84
CA ALA A 217 -13.92 -5.56 9.04
C ALA A 217 -14.25 -4.69 7.82
N TRP A 218 -13.25 -4.11 7.15
CA TRP A 218 -13.46 -3.28 5.95
C TRP A 218 -13.84 -4.09 4.70
N CYS A 219 -13.51 -5.39 4.65
CA CYS A 219 -14.00 -6.29 3.58
C CYS A 219 -15.51 -6.54 3.67
N GLY A 220 -16.13 -6.28 4.83
CA GLY A 220 -17.55 -6.48 5.11
C GLY A 220 -17.85 -7.82 5.78
N ALA A 221 -18.77 -7.81 6.75
CA ALA A 221 -19.14 -8.98 7.55
C ALA A 221 -19.60 -10.15 6.69
N ASP A 222 -20.58 -9.95 5.80
CA ASP A 222 -21.13 -11.01 4.94
C ASP A 222 -20.06 -11.72 4.10
N LYS A 223 -19.04 -10.98 3.61
CA LYS A 223 -17.97 -11.55 2.81
C LYS A 223 -16.96 -12.30 3.65
N ALA A 224 -16.62 -11.75 4.82
CA ALA A 224 -15.76 -12.41 5.79
C ALA A 224 -16.40 -13.72 6.29
N ASP A 225 -17.69 -13.71 6.60
CA ASP A 225 -18.43 -14.88 7.08
C ASP A 225 -18.51 -15.97 6.01
N ARG A 226 -18.82 -15.59 4.76
CA ARG A 226 -18.77 -16.54 3.62
C ARG A 226 -17.39 -17.12 3.41
N TYR A 227 -16.34 -16.32 3.56
CA TYR A 227 -14.97 -16.82 3.48
C TYR A 227 -14.66 -17.81 4.60
N ASP A 228 -15.08 -17.53 5.84
CA ASP A 228 -14.90 -18.47 6.97
C ASP A 228 -15.66 -19.77 6.76
N GLU A 229 -16.89 -19.71 6.25
CA GLU A 229 -17.65 -20.89 5.87
C GLU A 229 -16.92 -21.70 4.80
N LEU A 230 -16.39 -21.05 3.75
CA LEU A 230 -15.60 -21.72 2.72
C LEU A 230 -14.34 -22.38 3.27
N VAL A 231 -13.63 -21.72 4.19
CA VAL A 231 -12.45 -22.28 4.86
C VAL A 231 -12.83 -23.50 5.70
N ALA A 232 -13.90 -23.39 6.50
CA ALA A 232 -14.40 -24.49 7.33
C ALA A 232 -14.85 -25.69 6.48
N LEU A 233 -15.59 -25.45 5.40
CA LEU A 233 -16.00 -26.49 4.46
C LEU A 233 -14.81 -27.17 3.79
N ARG A 234 -13.77 -26.41 3.40
CA ARG A 234 -12.54 -26.98 2.85
C ARG A 234 -11.81 -27.83 3.87
N ALA A 235 -11.69 -27.37 5.11
CA ALA A 235 -11.05 -28.13 6.18
C ALA A 235 -11.78 -29.46 6.45
N GLU A 236 -13.12 -29.42 6.41
CA GLU A 236 -13.94 -30.61 6.58
C GLU A 236 -13.80 -31.59 5.42
N VAL A 237 -13.76 -31.11 4.18
CA VAL A 237 -13.49 -31.94 3.01
C VAL A 237 -12.12 -32.62 3.13
N THR A 238 -11.08 -31.89 3.52
CA THR A 238 -9.73 -32.46 3.74
C THR A 238 -9.76 -33.53 4.84
N ARG A 239 -10.40 -33.23 5.98
CA ARG A 239 -10.53 -34.18 7.10
C ARG A 239 -11.23 -35.47 6.69
N LEU A 240 -12.34 -35.37 5.95
CA LEU A 240 -13.07 -36.52 5.42
C LEU A 240 -12.21 -37.31 4.43
N GLY A 241 -11.47 -36.61 3.57
CA GLY A 241 -10.50 -37.23 2.67
C GLY A 241 -9.47 -38.07 3.40
N GLU A 242 -8.79 -37.51 4.40
CA GLU A 242 -7.80 -38.24 5.20
C GLU A 242 -8.39 -39.47 5.91
N LEU A 243 -9.63 -39.38 6.41
CA LEU A 243 -10.31 -40.51 7.04
C LEU A 243 -10.60 -41.63 6.04
N VAL A 244 -11.02 -41.27 4.82
CA VAL A 244 -11.24 -42.23 3.74
C VAL A 244 -9.92 -42.90 3.34
N GLU A 245 -8.82 -42.16 3.21
CA GLU A 245 -7.51 -42.74 2.92
C GLU A 245 -7.06 -43.73 4.00
N LYS A 246 -7.25 -43.38 5.27
CA LYS A 246 -6.95 -44.27 6.40
C LYS A 246 -7.81 -45.55 6.35
N ALA A 247 -9.09 -45.43 6.01
CA ALA A 247 -10.01 -46.57 5.88
C ALA A 247 -9.64 -47.48 4.69
N VAL A 248 -9.36 -46.90 3.53
CA VAL A 248 -8.91 -47.61 2.32
C VAL A 248 -7.61 -48.38 2.60
N LYS A 249 -6.64 -47.74 3.26
CA LYS A 249 -5.40 -48.39 3.68
C LYS A 249 -5.68 -49.58 4.61
N ALA A 250 -6.51 -49.39 5.63
CA ALA A 250 -6.86 -50.46 6.57
C ALA A 250 -7.60 -51.64 5.92
N LEU A 251 -8.40 -51.40 4.87
CA LEU A 251 -9.08 -52.43 4.08
C LEU A 251 -8.09 -53.21 3.22
N ARG A 252 -7.14 -52.53 2.58
CA ARG A 252 -6.05 -53.18 1.81
C ARG A 252 -5.19 -54.07 2.69
N ASP A 253 -4.79 -53.56 3.86
CA ASP A 253 -3.95 -54.29 4.82
C ASP A 253 -4.63 -55.58 5.32
N ARG A 254 -5.97 -55.67 5.24
CA ARG A 254 -6.78 -56.85 5.59
C ARG A 254 -7.18 -57.73 4.40
N GLY A 255 -6.66 -57.45 3.21
CA GLY A 255 -6.94 -58.24 2.00
C GLY A 255 -8.24 -57.88 1.27
N HIS A 256 -8.96 -56.83 1.68
CA HIS A 256 -10.18 -56.36 1.01
C HIS A 256 -9.88 -55.38 -0.14
N GLY A 257 -8.91 -55.71 -0.99
CA GLY A 257 -8.40 -54.83 -2.05
C GLY A 257 -9.45 -54.39 -3.07
N VAL A 258 -10.40 -55.27 -3.43
CA VAL A 258 -11.48 -54.95 -4.39
C VAL A 258 -12.44 -53.89 -3.84
N ILE A 259 -12.77 -53.97 -2.54
CA ILE A 259 -13.64 -53.00 -1.86
C ILE A 259 -12.92 -51.65 -1.76
N ALA A 260 -11.65 -51.67 -1.36
CA ALA A 260 -10.79 -50.48 -1.31
C ALA A 260 -10.71 -49.77 -2.69
N SER A 261 -10.48 -50.53 -3.77
CA SER A 261 -10.42 -49.98 -5.14
C SER A 261 -11.76 -49.45 -5.64
N THR A 262 -12.88 -49.94 -5.11
CA THR A 262 -14.22 -49.41 -5.47
C THR A 262 -14.46 -48.07 -4.78
N ILE A 263 -14.15 -47.97 -3.48
CA ILE A 263 -14.28 -46.73 -2.70
C ILE A 263 -13.42 -45.61 -3.29
N GLU A 264 -12.17 -45.88 -3.67
CA GLU A 264 -11.32 -44.89 -4.33
C GLU A 264 -11.86 -44.42 -5.68
N ARG A 265 -12.44 -45.34 -6.45
CA ARG A 265 -13.04 -45.03 -7.76
C ARG A 265 -14.29 -44.14 -7.60
N ASP A 266 -15.13 -44.48 -6.63
CA ASP A 266 -16.37 -43.76 -6.34
C ASP A 266 -16.12 -42.36 -5.74
N LEU A 267 -14.99 -42.16 -5.04
CA LEU A 267 -14.61 -40.84 -4.53
C LEU A 267 -14.33 -39.83 -5.65
N GLY A 268 -13.91 -40.29 -6.84
CA GLY A 268 -13.76 -39.48 -8.05
C GLY A 268 -12.74 -38.32 -8.00
N VAL A 269 -12.13 -38.04 -6.85
CA VAL A 269 -11.19 -36.92 -6.62
C VAL A 269 -10.00 -37.43 -5.81
N HIS A 270 -8.78 -37.29 -6.35
CA HIS A 270 -7.56 -37.56 -5.58
C HIS A 270 -7.36 -36.44 -4.55
N ILE A 271 -7.26 -36.76 -3.26
CA ILE A 271 -7.13 -35.78 -2.17
C ILE A 271 -5.88 -34.90 -2.32
N ALA A 272 -4.81 -35.41 -2.93
CA ALA A 272 -3.62 -34.62 -3.31
C ALA A 272 -3.92 -33.43 -4.25
N SER A 273 -5.07 -33.42 -4.94
CA SER A 273 -5.51 -32.29 -5.77
C SER A 273 -6.23 -31.18 -4.99
N LEU A 274 -6.50 -31.39 -3.69
CA LEU A 274 -7.18 -30.46 -2.79
C LEU A 274 -6.19 -29.67 -1.90
N ASP A 275 -4.89 -29.94 -2.01
CA ASP A 275 -3.83 -29.30 -1.22
C ASP A 275 -3.65 -27.81 -1.64
N PRO A 276 -3.43 -26.86 -0.70
CA PRO A 276 -3.44 -25.42 -0.98
C PRO A 276 -2.33 -24.93 -1.92
N ASP A 277 -1.24 -25.68 -2.08
CA ASP A 277 -0.01 -25.24 -2.76
C ASP A 277 0.01 -25.44 -4.28
N VAL A 278 -1.08 -25.93 -4.89
CA VAL A 278 -1.10 -26.32 -6.32
C VAL A 278 -1.50 -25.19 -7.27
N ARG A 279 -1.78 -23.97 -6.80
CA ARG A 279 -2.05 -22.82 -7.70
C ARG A 279 -0.89 -21.81 -7.69
N ARG A 280 0.02 -22.01 -8.66
CA ARG A 280 1.03 -21.04 -9.10
C ARG A 280 0.40 -19.86 -9.84
#